data_AF-A0A923R6P6-F1
#
_entry.id   AF-A0A923R6P6-F1
#
_cell.length_a   1.000
_cell.length_b   1.000
_cell.length_c   1.000
_cell.angle_alpha   90.00
_cell.angle_beta   90.00
_cell.angle_gamma   90.00
#
_symmetry.space_group_name_H-M   'P 1'
#
loop_
_entity.id
_entity.type
_entity.pdbx_description
1 polymer ?
#
loop_
_entity_poly.entity_id
_entity_poly.type
_entity_poly.pdbx_seq_one_letter_code
_entity_poly.pdbx_strand_id
1 'polypeptide(L)'
;MMKFTLKRLVKPLLLSMAILSANTQVVRAQAENNKGAATSKEQYHAIFHLDSDSPAGMKKILHNIQNLLADPRTKGKVRVELL
;
A
#
# COMPACT_ATOMS: atom_id res chain seq x y z
N MET A 1 56.69 -14.30 -2.85
CA MET A 1 55.85 -14.91 -3.89
C MET A 1 54.38 -14.68 -3.53
N MET A 2 53.67 -13.75 -4.19
CA MET A 2 52.26 -13.88 -4.63
C MET A 2 51.83 -12.57 -5.32
N LYS A 3 51.70 -12.57 -6.65
CA LYS A 3 51.15 -11.43 -7.40
C LYS A 3 49.63 -11.57 -7.42
N PHE A 4 48.94 -10.95 -6.48
CA PHE A 4 47.48 -10.84 -6.52
C PHE A 4 47.11 -9.87 -7.65
N THR A 5 46.74 -10.41 -8.81
CA THR A 5 46.33 -9.60 -9.96
C THR A 5 44.97 -8.98 -9.68
N LEU A 6 44.89 -7.65 -9.81
CA LEU A 6 43.70 -6.81 -9.60
C LEU A 6 42.41 -7.39 -10.24
N LYS A 7 42.55 -8.09 -11.38
CA LYS A 7 41.48 -8.82 -12.09
C LYS A 7 40.74 -9.86 -11.25
N ARG A 8 41.34 -10.38 -10.17
CA ARG A 8 40.70 -11.34 -9.25
C ARG A 8 39.70 -10.70 -8.29
N LEU A 9 39.80 -9.39 -8.03
CA LEU A 9 38.93 -8.67 -7.10
C LEU A 9 37.74 -7.97 -7.79
N VAL A 10 37.89 -7.62 -9.08
CA VAL A 10 36.84 -6.92 -9.84
C VAL A 10 35.67 -7.85 -10.20
N LYS A 11 35.94 -9.13 -10.44
CA LYS A 11 34.91 -10.12 -10.81
C LYS A 11 33.86 -10.39 -9.72
N PRO A 12 34.22 -10.64 -8.44
CA PRO A 12 33.22 -10.81 -7.40
C PRO A 12 32.44 -9.52 -7.09
N LEU A 13 33.07 -8.36 -7.28
CA LEU A 13 32.43 -7.05 -7.09
C LEU A 13 31.36 -6.76 -8.17
N LEU A 14 31.62 -7.12 -9.42
CA LEU A 14 30.62 -7.00 -10.50
C LEU A 14 29.45 -7.98 -10.32
N LEU A 15 29.72 -9.19 -9.79
CA LEU A 15 28.68 -10.19 -9.53
C LEU A 15 27.74 -9.76 -8.38
N SER A 16 28.26 -9.15 -7.31
CA SER A 16 27.43 -8.65 -6.21
C SER A 16 26.55 -7.47 -6.61
N MET A 17 27.05 -6.60 -7.49
CA MET A 17 26.28 -5.45 -8.01
C MET A 17 25.12 -5.90 -8.91
N ALA A 18 25.31 -6.97 -9.70
CA ALA A 18 24.25 -7.57 -10.51
C ALA A 18 23.11 -8.14 -9.64
N ILE A 19 23.44 -8.83 -8.54
CA ILE A 19 22.45 -9.43 -7.63
C ILE A 19 21.59 -8.34 -6.94
N LEU A 20 22.17 -7.19 -6.60
CA LEU A 20 21.45 -6.08 -5.97
C LEU A 20 20.42 -5.43 -6.92
N SER A 21 20.77 -5.31 -8.21
CA SER A 21 19.88 -4.77 -9.24
C SER A 21 18.70 -5.69 -9.57
N ALA A 22 18.87 -7.01 -9.48
CA ALA A 22 17.81 -7.99 -9.74
C ALA A 22 16.70 -7.95 -8.67
N ASN A 23 17.06 -7.87 -7.39
CA ASN A 23 16.09 -7.82 -6.29
C ASN A 23 15.24 -6.54 -6.31
N THR A 24 15.81 -5.42 -6.76
CA THR A 24 15.10 -4.13 -6.86
C THR A 24 14.00 -4.16 -7.93
N GLN A 25 14.20 -4.92 -9.02
CA GLN A 25 13.21 -5.06 -10.08
C GLN A 25 12.03 -5.95 -9.67
N VAL A 26 12.28 -7.03 -8.94
CA VAL A 26 11.24 -7.92 -8.42
C VAL A 26 10.32 -7.19 -7.43
N VAL A 27 10.90 -6.41 -6.52
CA VAL A 27 10.12 -5.61 -5.55
C VAL A 27 9.26 -4.55 -6.25
N ARG A 28 9.78 -3.88 -7.28
CA ARG A 28 9.00 -2.91 -8.08
C ARG A 28 7.87 -3.59 -8.86
N ALA A 29 8.12 -4.74 -9.49
CA ALA A 29 7.09 -5.47 -10.23
C ALA A 29 5.96 -5.98 -9.33
N GLN A 30 6.27 -6.36 -8.08
CA GLN A 30 5.26 -6.73 -7.08
C GLN A 30 4.49 -5.51 -6.56
N ALA A 31 5.13 -4.36 -6.39
CA ALA A 31 4.45 -3.12 -6.02
C ALA A 31 3.49 -2.63 -7.11
N GLU A 32 3.89 -2.73 -8.39
CA GLU A 32 3.05 -2.37 -9.54
C GLU A 32 1.82 -3.28 -9.70
N ASN A 33 1.93 -4.57 -9.33
CA ASN A 33 0.80 -5.51 -9.36
C ASN A 33 -0.12 -5.41 -8.13
N ASN A 34 0.36 -4.84 -7.01
CA ASN A 34 -0.45 -4.59 -5.82
C ASN A 34 -1.03 -3.18 -5.81
N LYS A 35 -1.54 -2.72 -6.95
CA LYS A 35 -2.41 -1.55 -6.99
C LYS A 35 -3.73 -2.00 -6.38
N GLY A 36 -3.98 -1.62 -5.11
CA GLY A 36 -5.22 -1.92 -4.41
C GLY A 36 -6.46 -1.54 -5.24
N ALA A 37 -7.63 -2.05 -4.87
CA ALA A 37 -8.85 -1.93 -5.67
C ALA A 37 -9.08 -0.50 -6.20
N ALA A 38 -9.17 -0.38 -7.53
CA ALA A 38 -9.47 0.86 -8.21
C ALA A 38 -10.95 1.22 -8.05
N THR A 39 -11.24 2.49 -7.80
CA THR A 39 -12.62 2.99 -7.70
C THR A 39 -13.19 3.24 -9.09
N SER A 40 -14.26 2.55 -9.46
CA SER A 40 -14.90 2.64 -10.78
C SER A 40 -16.15 3.52 -10.83
N LYS A 41 -16.77 3.85 -9.69
CA LYS A 41 -18.02 4.63 -9.66
C LYS A 41 -17.74 6.12 -9.43
N GLU A 42 -18.58 6.96 -10.02
CA GLU A 42 -18.59 8.41 -9.78
C GLU A 42 -19.03 8.73 -8.35
N GLN A 43 -20.05 8.02 -7.85
CA GLN A 43 -20.55 8.13 -6.49
C GLN A 43 -20.77 6.75 -5.84
N TYR A 44 -20.54 6.72 -4.52
CA TYR A 44 -20.73 5.57 -3.65
C TYR A 44 -21.64 5.98 -2.49
N HIS A 45 -22.52 5.08 -2.09
CA HIS A 45 -23.39 5.26 -0.94
C HIS A 45 -23.01 4.22 0.11
N ALA A 46 -22.74 4.69 1.33
CA ALA A 46 -22.39 3.85 2.46
C ALA A 46 -23.38 4.07 3.59
N ILE A 47 -23.96 2.99 4.10
CA ILE A 47 -24.89 2.99 5.22
C ILE A 47 -24.16 2.43 6.43
N PHE A 48 -24.15 3.18 7.53
CA PHE A 48 -23.71 2.72 8.84
C PHE A 48 -24.93 2.62 9.74
N HIS A 49 -25.12 1.46 10.38
CA HIS A 49 -26.23 1.25 11.31
C HIS A 49 -25.69 1.23 12.74
N LEU A 50 -26.33 1.97 13.64
CA LEU A 50 -26.05 1.96 15.07
C LEU A 50 -26.92 0.91 15.78
N ASP A 51 -26.44 -0.33 15.81
CA ASP A 51 -27.14 -1.42 16.50
C ASP A 51 -27.08 -1.34 18.05
N SER A 52 -26.34 -0.38 18.61
CA SER A 52 -26.23 -0.16 20.05
C SER A 52 -26.04 1.32 20.37
N ASP A 53 -26.60 1.76 21.50
CA ASP A 53 -26.39 3.07 22.10
C ASP A 53 -25.07 3.18 22.88
N SER A 54 -24.24 2.12 22.86
CA SER A 54 -22.98 2.11 23.59
C SER A 54 -22.03 3.21 23.08
N PRO A 55 -21.44 4.02 23.99
CA PRO A 55 -20.50 5.07 23.59
C PRO A 55 -19.28 4.52 22.81
N ALA A 56 -18.86 3.30 23.13
CA ALA A 56 -17.77 2.62 22.43
C ALA A 56 -18.14 2.26 20.98
N GLY A 57 -19.36 1.76 20.75
CA GLY A 57 -19.88 1.45 19.42
C GLY A 57 -19.99 2.71 18.55
N MET A 58 -20.56 3.77 19.12
CA MET A 58 -20.68 5.07 18.44
C MET A 58 -19.31 5.64 18.05
N LYS A 59 -18.34 5.63 18.97
CA LYS A 59 -16.98 6.11 18.70
C LYS A 59 -16.32 5.33 17.54
N LYS A 60 -16.51 4.01 17.50
CA LYS A 60 -15.96 3.17 16.44
C LYS A 60 -16.59 3.45 15.08
N ILE A 61 -17.91 3.59 15.03
CA ILE A 61 -18.62 3.93 13.79
C ILE A 61 -18.17 5.28 13.26
N LEU A 62 -18.13 6.31 14.12
CA LEU A 62 -17.66 7.64 13.72
C LEU A 62 -16.21 7.61 13.20
N HIS A 63 -15.33 6.86 13.86
CA HIS A 63 -13.95 6.70 13.39
C HIS A 63 -13.87 6.03 12.00
N ASN A 64 -14.69 4.99 11.76
CA ASN A 64 -14.75 4.32 10.46
C ASN A 64 -15.28 5.24 9.37
N ILE A 65 -16.31 6.04 9.67
CA ILE A 65 -16.85 7.06 8.76
C ILE A 65 -15.77 8.09 8.41
N GLN A 66 -15.03 8.59 9.41
CA GLN A 66 -13.94 9.54 9.18
C GLN A 66 -12.86 8.97 8.26
N ASN A 67 -12.45 7.72 8.50
CA ASN A 67 -11.47 7.04 7.66
C ASN A 67 -11.96 6.86 6.22
N LEU A 68 -13.23 6.48 6.03
CA LEU A 68 -13.84 6.34 4.71
C LEU A 68 -13.90 7.67 3.95
N LEU A 69 -14.28 8.75 4.63
CA LEU A 69 -14.35 10.09 4.03
C LEU A 69 -12.97 10.66 3.71
N ALA A 70 -11.94 10.25 4.45
CA ALA A 70 -10.55 10.65 4.24
C ALA A 70 -9.81 9.79 3.21
N ASP A 71 -10.35 8.62 2.83
CA ASP A 71 -9.69 7.71 1.88
C ASP A 71 -9.45 8.42 0.53
N PRO A 72 -8.18 8.58 0.09
CA PRO A 72 -7.84 9.30 -1.14
C PRO A 72 -8.52 8.74 -2.39
N ARG A 73 -8.86 7.46 -2.40
CA ARG A 73 -9.47 6.78 -3.55
C ARG A 73 -10.92 7.20 -3.74
N THR A 74 -11.64 7.38 -2.64
CA THR A 74 -13.08 7.66 -2.63
C THR A 74 -13.42 9.08 -2.18
N LYS A 75 -12.42 9.91 -1.88
CA LYS A 75 -12.58 11.30 -1.44
C LYS A 75 -13.49 12.10 -2.37
N GLY A 76 -14.52 12.73 -1.79
CA GLY A 76 -15.53 13.50 -2.53
C GLY A 76 -16.54 12.67 -3.33
N LYS A 77 -16.43 11.33 -3.30
CA LYS A 77 -17.32 10.41 -4.03
C LYS A 77 -18.23 9.60 -3.12
N VAL A 78 -18.06 9.66 -1.80
CA VAL A 78 -18.88 8.89 -0.83
C VAL A 78 -19.95 9.77 -0.21
N ARG A 79 -21.21 9.33 -0.28
CA ARG A 79 -22.30 9.78 0.57
C ARG A 79 -22.47 8.77 1.70
N VAL A 80 -22.43 9.26 2.94
CA VAL A 80 -22.62 8.44 4.13
C VAL A 80 -23.98 8.74 4.74
N GLU A 81 -24.71 7.68 5.06
CA GLU A 81 -25.95 7.73 5.83
C GLU A 81 -25.75 6.94 7.11
N LEU A 82 -26.14 7.54 8.24
CA LEU A 82 -26.11 6.91 9.55
C LEU A 82 -27.56 6.66 9.97
N LEU A 83 -27.88 5.40 10.19
CA LEU A 83 -29.19 4.91 10.60
C LEU A 83 -29.14 4.42 12.05
#